data_AF-A0A1B1RYC8-F1
#
_entry.id   AF-A0A1B1RYC8-F1
#
_cell.length_a   1.000
_cell.length_b   1.000
_cell.length_c   1.000
_cell.angle_alpha   90.00
_cell.angle_beta   90.00
_cell.angle_gamma   90.00
#
_symmetry.space_group_name_H-M   'P 1'
#
loop_
_entity.id
_entity.type
_entity.pdbx_description
1 polymer ?
#
loop_
_entity_poly.entity_id
_entity_poly.type
_entity_poly.pdbx_seq_one_letter_code
_entity_poly.pdbx_strand_id
1 'polypeptide(L)' 'MENYYSYADFMKAMAQTKKITEAEKMLNDIYLDLFLKHVHRSQQQEQLMALIDKALDSHDQKAFTVYAAQLQSLNYEEIE' A
#
# COMPACT_ATOMS: atom_id res chain seq x y z
N MET A 1 13.11 -1.03 -3.59
CA MET A 1 12.89 -0.59 -2.19
C MET A 1 13.95 0.45 -1.79
N GLU A 2 13.83 1.72 -2.22
CA GLU A 2 14.84 2.76 -1.87
C GLU A 2 14.26 4.00 -1.14
N ASN A 3 12.93 4.13 -1.00
CA ASN A 3 12.34 5.41 -0.55
C ASN A 3 11.98 5.53 0.93
N TYR A 4 12.02 4.45 1.73
CA TYR A 4 11.62 4.52 3.16
C TYR A 4 12.66 5.21 4.05
N TYR A 5 13.96 5.12 3.71
CA TYR A 5 15.04 5.73 4.51
C TYR A 5 15.04 7.26 4.43
N SER A 6 14.66 7.84 3.28
CA SER A 6 14.75 9.29 3.05
C SER A 6 13.81 10.13 3.94
N TYR A 7 12.59 9.66 4.22
CA TYR A 7 11.65 10.40 5.08
C TYR A 7 11.91 10.20 6.59
N ALA A 8 12.39 9.03 7.00
CA ALA A 8 12.79 8.80 8.39
C ALA A 8 13.97 9.72 8.78
N ASP A 9 14.94 9.86 7.88
CA ASP A 9 16.05 10.79 8.04
C ASP A 9 15.59 12.26 7.98
N PHE A 10 14.59 12.57 7.15
CA PHE A 10 13.95 13.89 7.13
C PHE A 10 13.23 14.20 8.45
N MET A 11 12.36 13.32 8.95
CA MET A 11 11.68 13.50 10.25
C MET A 11 12.66 13.64 11.41
N LYS A 12 13.78 12.91 11.36
CA LYS A 12 14.86 13.02 12.35
C LYS A 12 15.59 14.35 12.29
N ALA A 13 15.82 14.89 11.09
CA ALA A 13 16.33 16.24 10.88
C ALA A 13 15.31 17.32 11.28
N MET A 14 14.02 17.06 11.08
CA MET A 14 12.89 17.93 11.40
C MET A 14 12.59 18.02 12.90
N ALA A 15 12.78 16.92 13.66
CA ALA A 15 12.70 16.96 15.12
C ALA A 15 13.70 17.93 15.75
N GLN A 16 14.72 18.34 15.00
CA GLN A 16 15.75 19.29 15.41
C GLN A 16 15.41 20.74 15.02
N THR A 17 14.46 20.99 14.11
CA THR A 17 14.06 22.32 13.63
C THR A 17 12.66 22.74 14.13
N LYS A 18 12.59 23.78 14.98
CA LYS A 18 11.36 24.20 15.70
C LYS A 18 10.27 24.93 14.87
N LYS A 19 10.36 25.01 13.55
CA LYS A 19 9.38 25.74 12.72
C LYS A 19 8.88 24.87 11.58
N ILE A 20 7.57 24.61 11.55
CA ILE A 20 6.93 23.84 10.49
C ILE A 20 6.50 24.79 9.36
N THR A 21 7.02 24.60 8.14
CA THR A 21 6.65 25.39 6.94
C THR A 21 5.44 24.79 6.21
N GLU A 22 4.74 25.58 5.38
CA GLU A 22 3.58 25.08 4.59
C GLU A 22 3.95 23.97 3.60
N ALA A 23 5.17 24.02 3.04
CA ALA A 23 5.71 22.97 2.18
C ALA A 23 5.86 21.63 2.92
N GLU A 24 6.15 21.66 4.22
CA GLU A 24 6.29 20.45 5.05
C GLU A 24 4.95 19.81 5.38
N LYS A 25 3.90 20.61 5.58
CA LYS A 25 2.53 20.07 5.73
C LYS A 25 2.10 19.35 4.46
N MET A 26 2.32 19.97 3.31
CA MET A 26 2.00 19.37 2.02
C MET A 26 2.76 18.06 1.77
N LEU A 27 4.06 18.00 2.12
CA LEU A 27 4.86 16.78 2.03
C LEU A 27 4.37 15.68 2.98
N ASN A 28 4.00 16.03 4.21
CA ASN A 28 3.42 15.07 5.16
C ASN A 28 2.09 14.51 4.67
N ASP A 29 1.24 15.34 4.09
CA ASP A 29 -0.06 14.91 3.54
C ASP A 29 0.14 13.96 2.34
N ILE A 30 1.08 14.27 1.44
CA ILE A 30 1.44 13.38 0.31
C ILE A 30 1.99 12.04 0.83
N TYR A 31 2.88 12.08 1.82
CA TYR A 31 3.46 10.86 2.38
C TYR A 31 2.41 10.01 3.10
N LEU A 32 1.52 10.63 3.87
CA LEU A 32 0.43 9.92 4.54
C LEU A 32 -0.48 9.22 3.52
N ASP A 33 -0.82 9.89 2.42
CA ASP A 33 -1.61 9.29 1.33
C ASP A 33 -0.87 8.10 0.68
N LEU A 34 0.42 8.25 0.37
CA LEU A 34 1.23 7.15 -0.17
C LEU A 34 1.33 5.96 0.80
N PHE A 35 1.52 6.23 2.09
CA PHE A 35 1.58 5.21 3.12
C PHE A 35 0.24 4.49 3.26
N LEU A 36 -0.87 5.23 3.32
CA LEU A 36 -2.21 4.65 3.39
C LEU A 36 -2.53 3.82 2.15
N LYS A 37 -2.15 4.27 0.95
CA LYS A 37 -2.27 3.49 -0.29
C LYS A 37 -1.48 2.19 -0.22
N HIS A 38 -0.25 2.23 0.28
CA HIS A 38 0.58 1.04 0.44
C HIS A 38 -0.03 0.04 1.43
N VAL A 39 -0.44 0.50 2.62
CA VAL A 39 -1.08 -0.34 3.64
C VAL A 39 -2.39 -0.94 3.13
N HIS A 40 -3.24 -0.11 2.50
CA HIS A 40 -4.51 -0.55 1.94
C HIS A 40 -4.30 -1.61 0.86
N ARG A 41 -3.34 -1.40 -0.05
CA ARG A 41 -3.00 -2.39 -1.09
C ARG A 41 -2.53 -3.71 -0.48
N SER A 42 -1.63 -3.67 0.52
CA SER A 42 -1.16 -4.86 1.23
C SER A 42 -2.33 -5.63 1.84
N GLN A 43 -3.26 -4.93 2.49
CA GLN A 43 -4.43 -5.54 3.10
C GLN A 43 -5.38 -6.15 2.04
N GLN A 44 -5.59 -5.46 0.92
CA GLN A 44 -6.40 -5.99 -0.19
C GLN A 44 -5.79 -7.26 -0.79
N GLN A 45 -4.47 -7.29 -0.94
CA GLN A 45 -3.75 -8.47 -1.42
C GLN A 45 -3.93 -9.67 -0.49
N GLU A 46 -3.74 -9.47 0.82
CA GLU A 46 -3.97 -10.51 1.83
C GLU A 46 -5.40 -11.03 1.82
N GLN A 47 -6.39 -10.14 1.70
CA GLN A 47 -7.81 -10.50 1.61
C GLN A 47 -8.11 -11.32 0.36
N LEU A 48 -7.59 -10.92 -0.81
CA LEU A 48 -7.79 -11.65 -2.06
C LEU A 48 -7.16 -13.04 -2.00
N MET A 49 -5.96 -13.17 -1.44
CA MET A 49 -5.32 -14.47 -1.23
C MET A 49 -6.19 -15.38 -0.34
N ALA A 50 -6.69 -14.88 0.80
CA ALA A 50 -7.56 -15.65 1.68
C ALA A 50 -8.88 -16.06 1.00
N LEU A 51 -9.45 -15.21 0.14
CA LEU A 51 -10.65 -15.51 -0.64
C LEU A 51 -10.39 -16.54 -1.74
N ILE A 52 -9.22 -16.50 -2.38
CA ILE A 52 -8.76 -17.50 -3.34
C ILE A 52 -8.63 -18.86 -2.66
N ASP A 53 -7.96 -18.93 -1.51
CA ASP A 53 -7.80 -20.17 -0.75
C ASP A 53 -9.16 -20.76 -0.37
N LYS A 54 -10.08 -19.92 0.12
CA LYS A 54 -11.44 -20.35 0.44
C LYS A 54 -12.21 -20.85 -0.78
N ALA A 55 -12.04 -20.21 -1.94
CA ALA A 55 -12.69 -20.62 -3.18
C ALA A 55 -12.13 -21.96 -3.69
N LEU A 56 -10.83 -22.22 -3.50
CA LEU A 56 -10.21 -23.50 -3.79
C LEU A 56 -10.75 -24.61 -2.86
N ASP A 57 -10.84 -24.34 -1.56
CA ASP A 57 -11.40 -25.27 -0.59
C ASP A 57 -12.85 -25.65 -0.94
N SER A 58 -13.67 -24.65 -1.33
CA SER A 58 -15.07 -24.89 -1.72
C SER A 58 -15.25 -25.36 -3.17
N HIS A 59 -14.17 -25.57 -3.93
CA HIS A 59 -14.19 -25.89 -5.36
C HIS A 59 -15.04 -24.89 -6.19
N ASP A 60 -15.13 -23.64 -5.74
CA ASP A 60 -15.87 -22.58 -6.44
C ASP A 60 -14.98 -21.93 -7.50
N GLN A 61 -15.02 -22.52 -8.69
CA GLN A 61 -14.22 -22.06 -9.81
C GLN A 61 -14.55 -20.63 -10.27
N LYS A 62 -15.80 -20.19 -10.11
CA LYS A 62 -16.20 -18.82 -10.49
C LYS A 62 -15.58 -17.81 -9.54
N ALA A 63 -15.72 -18.05 -8.24
CA ALA A 63 -15.13 -17.20 -7.21
C ALA A 63 -13.60 -17.14 -7.36
N PHE A 64 -12.95 -18.29 -7.58
CA PHE A 64 -11.51 -18.34 -7.84
C PHE A 64 -11.10 -17.47 -9.03
N THR A 65 -11.74 -17.63 -10.19
CA THR A 65 -11.40 -16.84 -11.38
C THR A 65 -11.58 -15.34 -11.15
N VAL A 66 -12.63 -14.93 -10.44
CA VAL A 66 -12.89 -13.52 -10.12
C VAL A 66 -11.80 -12.96 -9.20
N TYR A 67 -11.50 -13.63 -8.09
CA TYR A 67 -10.50 -13.13 -7.13
C TYR A 67 -9.08 -13.18 -7.68
N ALA A 68 -8.74 -14.21 -8.47
CA ALA A 68 -7.44 -14.30 -9.15
C ALA A 68 -7.26 -13.16 -10.17
N ALA A 69 -8.30 -12.80 -10.93
CA ALA A 69 -8.25 -11.67 -11.85
C ALA A 69 -8.07 -10.34 -11.10
N GLN A 70 -8.78 -10.14 -9.99
CA GLN A 70 -8.63 -8.95 -9.14
C GLN A 70 -7.23 -8.84 -8.55
N LEU A 71 -6.65 -9.95 -8.09
CA LEU A 71 -5.28 -9.99 -7.57
C LEU A 71 -4.26 -9.68 -8.66
N GLN A 72 -4.47 -10.20 -9.87
CA GLN A 72 -3.63 -9.89 -11.02
C GLN A 72 -3.67 -8.40 -11.36
N SER A 73 -4.86 -7.80 -11.43
CA SER A 73 -5.01 -6.35 -11.65
C SER A 73 -4.32 -5.52 -10.55
N LEU A 74 -4.47 -5.91 -9.28
CA LEU A 74 -3.82 -5.24 -8.15
C LEU A 74 -2.29 -5.24 -8.26
N ASN A 75 -1.70 -6.34 -8.75
CA ASN A 75 -0.25 -6.46 -8.95
C ASN A 75 0.25 -5.71 -10.19
N TYR A 76 -0.57 -5.58 -11.25
CA TYR A 76 -0.19 -4.76 -12.42
C TYR A 76 -0.07 -3.27 -12.06
N GLU A 77 -0.92 -2.76 -11.17
CA GLU A 77 -0.80 -1.39 -10.64
C GLU A 77 0.44 -1.19 -9.72
N GLU A 78 1.26 -2.21 -9.47
CA GLU A 78 2.53 -2.10 -8.74
C GLU A 78 3.73 -1.85 -9.69
N ILE A 79 3.58 -2.18 -10.97
CA ILE A 79 4.67 -2.12 -11.95
C ILE A 79 4.63 -0.81 -12.77
N GLU A 80 3.48 -0.15 -12.87
CA GLU A 80 3.33 1.22 -13.42
C GLU A 80 3.66 2.30 -12.38
#